data_AF-A0A1V6N3F3-F1
#
_entry.id   AF-A0A1V6N3F3-F1
#
_cell.length_a   1.000
_cell.length_b   1.000
_cell.length_c   1.000
_cell.angle_alpha   90.00
_cell.angle_beta   90.00
_cell.angle_gamma   90.00
#
_symmetry.space_group_name_H-M   'P 1'
#
loop_
_entity.id
_entity.type
_entity.pdbx_description
1 polymer ?
#
loop_
_entity_poly.entity_id
_entity_poly.type
_entity_poly.pdbx_seq_one_letter_code
_entity_poly.pdbx_strand_id
1 'polypeptide(L)' 'MYKCSECGTEIDPKSYMENKCPKCRYRILFKKVPAVKRTIKSR' A
#
# COMPACT_ATOMS: atom_id res chain seq x y z
N MET A 1 4.32 -3.95 -1.77
CA MET A 1 3.09 -4.13 -0.98
C MET A 1 2.20 -2.92 -1.13
N TYR A 2 0.94 -3.15 -1.43
CA TYR A 2 -0.14 -2.17 -1.35
C TYR A 2 -0.93 -2.39 -0.06
N LYS A 3 -1.65 -1.36 0.39
CA LYS A 3 -2.53 -1.42 1.55
C LYS A 3 -3.88 -0.82 1.18
N CYS A 4 -4.97 -1.55 1.44
CA CYS A 4 -6.32 -1.01 1.25
C CYS A 4 -6.59 0.16 2.20
N SER A 5 -7.19 1.24 1.72
CA SER A 5 -7.51 2.40 2.57
C SER A 5 -8.65 2.14 3.56
N GLU A 6 -9.54 1.21 3.25
CA GLU A 6 -10.74 0.95 4.04
C GLU A 6 -10.48 -0.11 5.11
N CYS A 7 -10.17 -1.34 4.71
CA CYS A 7 -9.97 -2.46 5.65
C CYS A 7 -8.51 -2.67 6.09
N GLY A 8 -7.56 -1.92 5.52
CA GLY A 8 -6.15 -2.00 5.89
C GLY A 8 -5.42 -3.26 5.41
N THR A 9 -6.07 -4.14 4.64
CA THR A 9 -5.45 -5.37 4.11
C THR A 9 -4.22 -5.05 3.27
N GLU A 10 -3.13 -5.76 3.54
CA GLU A 10 -1.91 -5.72 2.74
C GLU A 10 -2.04 -6.65 1.54
N ILE A 11 -1.72 -6.13 0.36
CA ILE A 11 -1.86 -6.82 -0.92
C ILE A 11 -0.49 -6.84 -1.56
N ASP A 12 -0.01 -8.03 -1.90
CA ASP A 12 1.18 -8.15 -2.72
C ASP A 12 0.80 -8.15 -4.21
N PRO A 13 1.24 -7.14 -4.99
CA PRO A 13 0.84 -7.00 -6.39
C PRO A 13 1.38 -8.11 -7.31
N LYS A 14 2.36 -8.92 -6.87
CA LYS A 14 2.77 -10.11 -7.65
C LYS A 14 1.78 -11.26 -7.50
N SER A 15 1.11 -11.35 -6.34
CA SER A 15 0.16 -12.41 -6.02
C SER A 15 -1.27 -12.11 -6.45
N TYR A 16 -1.61 -10.82 -6.60
CA TYR A 16 -2.98 -10.37 -6.85
C TYR A 16 -2.97 -9.24 -7.88
N MET A 17 -3.36 -9.57 -9.11
CA MET A 17 -3.31 -8.66 -10.27
C MET A 17 -4.58 -7.79 -10.42
N GLU A 18 -5.59 -7.98 -9.59
CA GLU A 18 -6.78 -7.12 -9.61
C GLU A 18 -6.54 -5.80 -8.85
N ASN A 19 -7.02 -4.69 -9.42
CA ASN A 19 -7.00 -3.36 -8.80
C ASN A 19 -8.10 -3.19 -7.73
N LYS A 20 -8.33 -4.22 -6.92
CA LYS A 20 -9.36 -4.26 -5.87
C LYS A 20 -8.76 -4.81 -4.59
N CYS A 21 -9.42 -4.59 -3.47
CA CYS A 21 -9.07 -5.29 -2.24
C CYS A 21 -9.69 -6.70 -2.27
N PRO A 22 -8.92 -7.77 -1.99
CA PRO A 22 -9.45 -9.14 -1.96
C PRO A 22 -10.48 -9.36 -0.83
N LYS A 23 -10.46 -8.53 0.22
CA LYS A 23 -11.32 -8.67 1.39
C LYS A 23 -12.63 -7.88 1.28
N CYS A 24 -12.54 -6.57 1.03
CA CYS A 24 -13.72 -5.68 0.99
C CYS A 24 -14.10 -5.20 -0.42
N ARG A 25 -13.38 -5.62 -1.47
CA ARG A 25 -13.59 -5.20 -2.88
C ARG A 25 -13.41 -3.70 -3.16
N TYR A 26 -13.00 -2.91 -2.16
CA TYR A 26 -12.67 -1.51 -2.32
C TYR A 26 -11.51 -1.29 -3.30
N ARG A 27 -11.50 -0.18 -4.03
CA ARG A 27 -10.59 0.02 -5.17
C ARG A 27 -9.39 0.93 -4.90
N ILE A 28 -9.37 1.63 -3.76
CA ILE A 28 -8.26 2.53 -3.44
C ILE A 28 -7.20 1.78 -2.63
N LEU A 29 -6.02 1.64 -3.23
CA LEU A 29 -4.88 0.93 -2.67
C LEU A 29 -3.66 1.86 -2.56
N PHE A 30 -3.12 2.03 -1.36
CA PHE A 30 -1.92 2.82 -1.12
C PHE A 30 -0.66 1.98 -1.26
N LYS A 31 0.32 2.44 -2.04
CA LYS A 31 1.63 1.79 -2.12
C LYS A 31 2.38 2.01 -0.80
N LYS A 32 2.78 0.93 -0.13
CA LYS A 32 3.62 1.00 1.07
C LYS A 32 5.01 1.48 0.63
N VAL A 33 5.37 2.68 1.04
CA VAL A 33 6.71 3.24 0.83
C VAL A 33 7.64 2.63 1.89
N PRO A 34 8.77 2.02 1.51
CA PRO A 34 9.73 1.52 2.49
C PRO A 34 10.26 2.69 3.33
N ALA A 35 10.47 2.45 4.62
CA ALA A 35 11.06 3.45 5.51
C ALA A 35 12.53 3.68 5.13
N VAL A 36 12.79 4.67 4.29
CA VAL A 36 14.14 5.12 3.97
C VAL A 36 14.52 6.17 5.00
N LYS A 37 15.56 5.91 5.79
CA LYS A 37 16.15 6.93 6.68
C LYS A 37 16.78 8.01 5.80
N ARG A 38 16.10 9.14 5.65
CA ARG A 38 16.64 10.33 4.99
C ARG A 38 17.09 11.30 6.06
N THR A 39 18.36 11.67 6.04
CA THR A 39 18.87 12.77 6.87
C THR A 39 18.37 14.08 6.27
N ILE A 40 17.36 14.68 6.88
CA ILE A 40 16.83 15.98 6.48
C ILE A 40 17.68 17.04 7.19
N LYS A 41 18.43 17.85 6.43
CA LYS A 41 19.11 19.02 6.98
C LYS A 41 18.08 20.14 7.14
N SER A 42 17.94 20.69 8.34
CA SER A 42 17.18 21.93 8.55
C SER A 42 17.95 23.09 7.91
N ARG A 43 17.24 24.00 7.25
CA ARG A 43 17.77 25.29 6.78
C ARG A 43 17.31 26.40 7.72
#